data_AF-A0A812F1X2-F1
#
_entry.id   AF-A0A812F1X2-F1
#
_cell.length_a   1.000
_cell.length_b   1.000
_cell.length_c   1.000
_cell.angle_alpha   90.00
_cell.angle_beta   90.00
_cell.angle_gamma   90.00
#
_symmetry.space_group_name_H-M   'P 1'
#
loop_
_entity.id
_entity.type
_entity.pdbx_description
1 polymer ?
#
loop_
_entity_poly.entity_id
_entity_poly.type
_entity_poly.pdbx_seq_one_letter_code
_entity_poly.pdbx_strand_id
1 'polypeptide(L)'
;MTKTILFTAFVSAILFGAAISPTANANTNLVINGSFEEPDIPSISFAVFGSIPGWITSFGPGIEIQDNPTLAFDGDQYVELDSHPNPGNSGMAQTLSTTPGKFYELSFAYTPRPGISAESNTIEVYWNGYLVDTLSEDGIGLTSTDWSVNTYTLVSSSGSTVLEFRAAGTPETLGGFIDDVSVIVATLEADIDIKPGSDPNSVNCKSKGVVPIGIYSDGSFNATTIDLSSITINGNPVTEAHGILHIEDLNEDSIDDVVIHVNTFDVCAATTVVSGTEPVTVAGSNANGLFEGTDSVRIVKR
;
A
#
# COMPACT_ATOMS: atom_id res chain seq x y z
N MET A 1 -1.61 16.06 -33.13
CA MET A 1 -1.80 14.65 -32.73
C MET A 1 -1.12 14.48 -31.40
N THR A 2 -1.89 14.63 -30.33
CA THR A 2 -1.40 14.55 -28.95
C THR A 2 -1.40 13.06 -28.58
N LYS A 3 -0.22 12.50 -28.28
CA LYS A 3 -0.10 11.11 -27.81
C LYS A 3 -0.61 11.04 -26.37
N THR A 4 -1.80 10.49 -26.19
CA THR A 4 -2.29 10.04 -24.89
C THR A 4 -1.51 8.80 -24.50
N ILE A 5 -0.73 8.87 -23.43
CA ILE A 5 -0.14 7.70 -22.77
C ILE A 5 -1.18 7.23 -21.76
N LEU A 6 -1.82 6.09 -22.04
CA LEU A 6 -2.68 5.40 -21.09
C LEU A 6 -1.78 4.53 -20.20
N PHE A 7 -1.84 4.74 -18.89
CA PHE A 7 -1.39 3.74 -17.91
C PHE A 7 -2.61 2.88 -17.57
N THR A 8 -2.58 1.62 -17.98
CA THR A 8 -3.55 0.60 -17.58
C THR A 8 -3.24 0.16 -16.15
N ALA A 9 -4.18 0.36 -15.22
CA ALA A 9 -4.16 -0.24 -13.90
C ALA A 9 -4.39 -1.76 -14.02
N PHE A 10 -3.48 -2.57 -13.49
CA PHE A 10 -3.70 -3.99 -13.27
C PHE A 10 -4.31 -4.18 -11.88
N VAL A 11 -5.47 -4.82 -11.82
CA VAL A 11 -6.09 -5.28 -10.57
C VAL A 11 -5.65 -6.73 -10.37
N SER A 12 -4.84 -7.00 -9.35
CA SER A 12 -4.52 -8.36 -8.90
C SER A 12 -5.23 -8.62 -7.57
N ALA A 13 -6.09 -9.62 -7.52
CA ALA A 13 -6.74 -10.06 -6.30
C ALA A 13 -5.82 -11.05 -5.57
N ILE A 14 -5.22 -10.64 -4.47
CA ILE A 14 -4.38 -11.52 -3.64
C ILE A 14 -5.22 -12.08 -2.49
N LEU A 15 -5.25 -13.41 -2.38
CA LEU A 15 -5.85 -14.15 -1.28
C LEU A 15 -4.83 -14.26 -0.14
N PHE A 16 -5.03 -13.56 0.98
CA PHE A 16 -4.15 -13.67 2.14
C PHE A 16 -4.32 -15.02 2.86
N GLY A 17 -3.29 -15.87 2.79
CA GLY A 17 -3.05 -16.92 3.78
C GLY A 17 -2.23 -16.35 4.92
N ALA A 18 -2.69 -16.48 6.16
CA ALA A 18 -2.00 -15.95 7.34
C ALA A 18 -0.65 -16.65 7.57
N ALA A 19 0.44 -16.00 7.16
CA ALA A 19 1.79 -16.30 7.60
C ALA A 19 2.21 -15.29 8.67
N ILE A 20 2.82 -15.78 9.74
CA ILE A 20 3.26 -14.97 10.87
C ILE A 20 4.59 -14.32 10.49
N SER A 21 4.57 -13.08 10.01
CA SER A 21 5.77 -12.33 9.61
C SER A 21 6.62 -11.92 10.82
N PRO A 22 7.96 -12.12 10.81
CA PRO A 22 8.84 -11.59 11.84
C PRO A 22 9.03 -10.08 11.66
N THR A 23 8.63 -9.32 12.68
CA THR A 23 8.88 -7.88 12.90
C THR A 23 9.13 -7.03 11.66
N ALA A 24 8.04 -6.66 10.98
CA ALA A 24 8.03 -5.52 10.08
C ALA A 24 8.65 -4.31 10.78
N ASN A 25 9.55 -3.59 10.11
CA ASN A 25 9.70 -2.17 10.41
C ASN A 25 8.29 -1.59 10.33
N ALA A 26 7.77 -1.06 11.44
CA ALA A 26 6.42 -0.54 11.47
C ALA A 26 6.31 0.51 10.36
N ASN A 27 5.59 0.15 9.29
CA ASN A 27 5.28 1.04 8.19
C ASN A 27 4.47 2.18 8.79
N THR A 28 5.17 3.28 9.10
CA THR A 28 4.61 4.38 9.86
C THR A 28 3.61 5.09 8.96
N ASN A 29 2.35 5.18 9.41
CA ASN A 29 1.34 5.95 8.69
C ASN A 29 1.79 7.42 8.61
N LEU A 30 1.89 7.93 7.39
CA LEU A 30 2.26 9.32 7.11
C LEU A 30 1.11 10.29 7.34
N VAL A 31 -0.13 9.78 7.35
CA VAL A 31 -1.34 10.58 7.60
C VAL A 31 -1.47 10.85 9.08
N ILE A 32 -1.56 12.14 9.42
CA ILE A 32 -1.94 12.60 10.75
C ILE A 32 -3.46 12.63 10.81
N ASN A 33 -4.03 12.08 11.88
CA ASN A 33 -5.46 12.08 12.15
C ASN A 33 -6.27 11.43 11.01
N GLY A 34 -5.88 10.19 10.67
CA GLY A 34 -6.47 9.42 9.58
C GLY A 34 -7.90 8.96 9.82
N SER A 35 -8.24 8.66 11.08
CA SER A 35 -9.60 8.35 11.55
C SER A 35 -10.33 9.56 12.14
N PHE A 36 -9.78 10.77 11.98
CA PHE A 36 -10.49 12.01 12.27
C PHE A 36 -10.96 12.23 13.73
N GLU A 37 -10.37 11.49 14.67
CA GLU A 37 -10.74 11.52 16.09
C GLU A 37 -10.35 12.80 16.85
N GLU A 38 -9.68 13.75 16.19
CA GLU A 38 -9.34 15.05 16.76
C GLU A 38 -9.77 16.18 15.81
N PRO A 39 -10.49 17.22 16.28
CA PRO A 39 -11.02 17.34 17.64
C PRO A 39 -12.14 16.32 17.90
N ASP A 40 -12.22 15.86 19.14
CA ASP A 40 -13.41 15.19 19.66
C ASP A 40 -14.58 16.19 19.72
N ILE A 41 -15.70 15.86 19.08
CA ILE A 41 -16.93 16.67 19.09
C ILE A 41 -18.00 15.98 19.95
N PRO A 42 -19.14 16.64 20.27
CA PRO A 42 -20.17 15.98 21.05
C PRO A 42 -20.77 14.78 20.30
N SER A 43 -20.97 13.66 21.00
CA SER A 43 -21.54 12.48 20.36
C SER A 43 -22.95 12.67 19.81
N ILE A 44 -23.21 12.02 18.67
CA ILE A 44 -24.43 12.16 17.86
C ILE A 44 -24.61 13.60 17.39
N SER A 45 -23.53 14.20 16.89
CA SER A 45 -23.54 15.55 16.33
C SER A 45 -22.58 15.68 15.15
N PHE A 46 -22.53 16.87 14.57
CA PHE A 46 -21.58 17.23 13.54
C PHE A 46 -21.03 18.63 13.77
N ALA A 47 -19.83 18.89 13.25
CA ALA A 47 -19.21 20.21 13.23
C ALA A 47 -18.36 20.40 11.97
N VAL A 48 -18.33 21.63 11.45
CA VAL A 48 -17.61 21.97 10.22
C VAL A 48 -16.40 22.83 10.52
N PHE A 49 -15.24 22.41 10.03
CA PHE A 49 -13.95 23.03 10.32
C PHE A 49 -13.25 23.52 9.05
N GLY A 50 -12.56 24.66 9.12
CA GLY A 50 -11.61 25.05 8.06
C GLY A 50 -10.29 24.26 8.11
N SER A 51 -10.03 23.60 9.23
CA SER A 51 -8.88 22.72 9.46
C SER A 51 -9.09 21.90 10.73
N ILE A 52 -8.60 20.67 10.72
CA ILE A 52 -8.40 19.81 11.88
C ILE A 52 -6.92 19.40 11.93
N PRO A 53 -6.40 18.78 12.99
CA PRO A 53 -5.02 18.28 12.97
C PRO A 53 -4.73 17.43 11.73
N GLY A 54 -3.66 17.74 11.02
CA GLY A 54 -3.27 17.07 9.78
C GLY A 54 -3.96 17.57 8.50
N TRP A 55 -5.20 18.07 8.58
CA TRP A 55 -6.01 18.38 7.39
C TRP A 55 -6.43 19.85 7.30
N ILE A 56 -6.41 20.39 6.09
CA ILE A 56 -6.94 21.70 5.77
C ILE A 56 -8.05 21.59 4.73
N THR A 57 -9.05 22.45 4.82
CA THR A 57 -10.03 22.60 3.74
C THR A 57 -9.34 23.17 2.50
N SER A 58 -9.41 22.47 1.37
CA SER A 58 -8.84 22.91 0.10
C SER A 58 -9.80 23.80 -0.69
N PHE A 59 -11.11 23.55 -0.58
CA PHE A 59 -12.18 24.41 -1.08
C PHE A 59 -13.49 24.11 -0.35
N GLY A 60 -14.50 24.97 -0.56
CA GLY A 60 -15.86 24.75 -0.05
C GLY A 60 -16.04 25.18 1.41
N PRO A 61 -17.20 24.86 2.01
CA PRO A 61 -17.56 25.27 3.36
C PRO A 61 -16.67 24.68 4.48
N GLY A 62 -16.11 23.48 4.33
CA GLY A 62 -15.19 22.95 5.35
C GLY A 62 -15.04 21.42 5.35
N ILE A 63 -14.45 20.91 6.41
CA ILE A 63 -14.40 19.48 6.76
C ILE A 63 -15.51 19.25 7.77
N GLU A 64 -16.58 18.55 7.39
CA GLU A 64 -17.63 18.14 8.33
C GLU A 64 -17.23 16.85 9.03
N ILE A 65 -17.01 16.93 10.33
CA ILE A 65 -16.83 15.77 11.21
C ILE A 65 -18.18 15.41 11.78
N GLN A 66 -18.56 14.14 11.65
CA GLN A 66 -19.69 13.56 12.36
C GLN A 66 -19.17 12.62 13.45
N ASP A 67 -19.75 12.72 14.63
CA ASP A 67 -19.51 11.78 15.73
C ASP A 67 -20.72 10.87 15.85
N ASN A 68 -20.51 9.60 15.50
CA ASN A 68 -21.45 8.53 15.73
C ASN A 68 -20.70 7.18 15.79
N PRO A 69 -20.36 6.70 16.99
CA PRO A 69 -19.58 5.47 17.19
C PRO A 69 -20.24 4.21 16.62
N THR A 70 -21.55 4.25 16.39
CA THR A 70 -22.26 3.10 15.83
C THR A 70 -22.18 3.02 14.30
N LEU A 71 -21.70 4.10 13.65
CA LEU A 71 -21.59 4.21 12.21
C LEU A 71 -20.13 4.36 11.72
N ALA A 72 -19.22 4.88 12.54
CA ALA A 72 -17.80 5.04 12.23
C ALA A 72 -17.13 3.70 11.85
N PHE A 73 -16.08 3.76 11.03
CA PHE A 73 -15.30 2.58 10.66
C PHE A 73 -14.19 2.33 11.68
N ASP A 74 -13.45 3.37 12.05
CA ASP A 74 -12.50 3.40 13.15
C ASP A 74 -12.92 4.46 14.18
N GLY A 75 -12.67 4.21 15.46
CA GLY A 75 -13.02 5.15 16.52
C GLY A 75 -14.51 5.50 16.60
N ASP A 76 -14.79 6.80 16.75
CA ASP A 76 -16.10 7.37 17.03
C ASP A 76 -16.57 8.36 15.94
N GLN A 77 -15.65 8.84 15.08
CA GLN A 77 -15.87 9.95 14.16
C GLN A 77 -15.50 9.61 12.70
N TYR A 78 -16.12 10.32 11.74
CA TYR A 78 -15.82 10.20 10.31
C TYR A 78 -16.11 11.52 9.58
N VAL A 79 -15.65 11.63 8.33
CA VAL A 79 -15.78 12.83 7.52
C VAL A 79 -16.91 12.73 6.49
N GLU A 80 -17.68 13.81 6.32
CA GLU A 80 -18.53 14.10 5.15
C GLU A 80 -18.03 15.38 4.44
N LEU A 81 -17.84 15.34 3.12
CA LEU A 81 -17.32 16.49 2.36
C LEU A 81 -18.38 17.24 1.54
N ASP A 82 -19.61 16.75 1.47
CA ASP A 82 -20.75 17.59 1.11
C ASP A 82 -21.24 18.28 2.40
N SER A 83 -20.43 19.22 2.89
CA SER A 83 -20.49 19.81 4.23
C SER A 83 -21.46 20.98 4.35
N HIS A 84 -22.02 21.20 5.53
CA HIS A 84 -22.83 22.38 5.80
C HIS A 84 -22.00 23.69 5.82
N PRO A 85 -22.53 24.87 5.42
CA PRO A 85 -23.82 25.11 4.78
C PRO A 85 -23.78 24.97 3.25
N ASN A 86 -24.98 24.95 2.65
CA ASN A 86 -25.16 24.99 1.19
C ASN A 86 -24.35 26.14 0.52
N PRO A 87 -23.72 25.89 -0.64
CA PRO A 87 -24.02 24.79 -1.54
C PRO A 87 -23.40 23.42 -1.22
N GLY A 88 -22.48 23.22 -0.27
CA GLY A 88 -22.23 21.86 0.24
C GLY A 88 -20.90 21.19 -0.14
N ASN A 89 -20.53 21.03 -1.42
CA ASN A 89 -19.28 20.34 -1.76
C ASN A 89 -18.02 21.06 -1.25
N SER A 90 -17.15 20.31 -0.60
CA SER A 90 -15.85 20.71 -0.06
C SER A 90 -14.75 19.75 -0.46
N GLY A 91 -13.51 20.17 -0.22
CA GLY A 91 -12.33 19.31 -0.29
C GLY A 91 -11.47 19.45 0.94
N MET A 92 -10.74 18.40 1.26
CA MET A 92 -9.76 18.39 2.35
C MET A 92 -8.44 17.83 1.86
N ALA A 93 -7.34 18.42 2.33
CA ALA A 93 -6.00 18.03 1.91
C ALA A 93 -5.04 17.94 3.08
N GLN A 94 -4.10 17.00 2.97
CA GLN A 94 -2.94 16.86 3.84
C GLN A 94 -1.67 16.78 3.01
N THR A 95 -0.63 17.52 3.42
CA THR A 95 0.68 17.47 2.78
C THR A 95 1.55 16.46 3.51
N LEU A 96 1.90 15.38 2.82
CA LEU A 96 2.71 14.27 3.31
C LEU A 96 4.18 14.47 2.95
N SER A 97 5.08 14.05 3.85
CA SER A 97 6.51 13.97 3.55
C SER A 97 6.80 12.66 2.83
N THR A 98 7.17 12.73 1.55
CA THR A 98 7.40 11.55 0.69
C THR A 98 8.82 11.56 0.14
N THR A 99 9.22 10.52 -0.59
CA THR A 99 10.52 10.43 -1.26
C THR A 99 10.30 10.24 -2.76
N PRO A 100 10.96 11.03 -3.63
CA PRO A 100 10.87 10.84 -5.08
C PRO A 100 11.25 9.41 -5.48
N GLY A 101 10.47 8.82 -6.38
CA GLY A 101 10.65 7.47 -6.87
C GLY A 101 10.10 6.37 -5.95
N LYS A 102 9.70 6.68 -4.70
CA LYS A 102 9.13 5.66 -3.81
C LYS A 102 7.65 5.42 -4.08
N PHE A 103 7.24 4.16 -3.93
CA PHE A 103 5.84 3.76 -3.92
C PHE A 103 5.27 3.80 -2.51
N TYR A 104 4.01 4.19 -2.44
CA TYR A 104 3.23 4.35 -1.23
C TYR A 104 1.89 3.63 -1.41
N GLU A 105 1.44 2.95 -0.38
CA GLU A 105 0.08 2.42 -0.31
C GLU A 105 -0.81 3.44 0.38
N LEU A 106 -1.78 3.97 -0.34
CA LEU A 106 -2.90 4.74 0.21
C LEU A 106 -4.03 3.76 0.51
N SER A 107 -4.55 3.78 1.73
CA SER A 107 -5.77 3.06 2.13
C SER A 107 -6.74 3.99 2.83
N PHE A 108 -8.05 3.82 2.62
CA PHE A 108 -9.10 4.50 3.38
C PHE A 108 -10.43 3.75 3.28
N ALA A 109 -11.28 3.90 4.28
CA ALA A 109 -12.66 3.42 4.26
C ALA A 109 -13.56 4.47 3.60
N TYR A 110 -14.48 4.02 2.75
CA TYR A 110 -15.53 4.82 2.16
C TYR A 110 -16.88 4.10 2.25
N THR A 111 -17.96 4.85 2.45
CA THR A 111 -19.32 4.33 2.35
C THR A 111 -20.26 5.40 1.78
N PRO A 112 -21.22 5.05 0.92
CA PRO A 112 -22.27 5.99 0.55
C PRO A 112 -23.15 6.30 1.77
N ARG A 113 -23.63 7.54 1.88
CA ARG A 113 -24.53 7.93 2.96
C ARG A 113 -25.83 7.12 2.87
N PRO A 114 -26.25 6.45 3.96
CA PRO A 114 -27.46 5.65 3.93
C PRO A 114 -28.70 6.45 3.53
N GLY A 115 -29.45 5.94 2.56
CA GLY A 115 -30.65 6.58 2.01
C GLY A 115 -30.38 7.66 0.95
N ILE A 116 -29.13 7.94 0.60
CA ILE A 116 -28.75 8.96 -0.39
C ILE A 116 -28.26 8.30 -1.68
N SER A 117 -28.61 8.88 -2.82
CA SER A 117 -28.27 8.33 -4.13
C SER A 117 -26.78 8.48 -4.45
N ALA A 118 -26.29 7.66 -5.38
CA ALA A 118 -24.92 7.73 -5.87
C ALA A 118 -24.51 9.12 -6.41
N GLU A 119 -25.46 9.88 -6.97
CA GLU A 119 -25.19 11.21 -7.53
C GLU A 119 -24.73 12.23 -6.48
N SER A 120 -25.09 12.06 -5.20
CA SER A 120 -24.65 12.94 -4.11
C SER A 120 -23.45 12.37 -3.35
N ASN A 121 -23.30 11.04 -3.34
CA ASN A 121 -22.23 10.35 -2.62
C ASN A 121 -20.84 10.41 -3.28
N THR A 122 -20.67 11.14 -4.39
CA THR A 122 -19.44 11.10 -5.16
C THR A 122 -18.25 11.72 -4.41
N ILE A 123 -17.19 10.93 -4.20
CA ILE A 123 -15.89 11.35 -3.65
C ILE A 123 -14.78 11.11 -4.67
N GLU A 124 -13.99 12.13 -4.96
CA GLU A 124 -12.77 12.02 -5.76
C GLU A 124 -11.53 12.00 -4.86
N VAL A 125 -10.53 11.19 -5.23
CA VAL A 125 -9.25 11.07 -4.53
C VAL A 125 -8.15 11.58 -5.43
N TYR A 126 -7.29 12.45 -4.90
CA TYR A 126 -6.19 13.05 -5.63
C TYR A 126 -4.83 12.80 -4.96
N TRP A 127 -3.83 12.53 -5.78
CA TRP A 127 -2.44 12.38 -5.38
C TRP A 127 -1.57 13.39 -6.13
N ASN A 128 -1.06 14.38 -5.41
CA ASN A 128 -0.28 15.49 -5.95
C ASN A 128 -0.99 16.22 -7.12
N GLY A 129 -2.31 16.40 -7.01
CA GLY A 129 -3.15 17.05 -8.01
C GLY A 129 -3.59 16.15 -9.18
N TYR A 130 -3.16 14.89 -9.24
CA TYR A 130 -3.65 13.91 -10.20
C TYR A 130 -4.82 13.12 -9.62
N LEU A 131 -5.91 12.99 -10.37
CA LEU A 131 -7.04 12.15 -9.98
C LEU A 131 -6.60 10.68 -9.94
N VAL A 132 -6.78 10.04 -8.78
CA VAL A 132 -6.55 8.61 -8.55
C VAL A 132 -7.81 7.82 -8.85
N ASP A 133 -8.94 8.23 -8.26
CA ASP A 133 -10.21 7.54 -8.42
C ASP A 133 -11.41 8.47 -8.16
N THR A 134 -12.58 8.06 -8.63
CA THR A 134 -13.90 8.67 -8.37
C THR A 134 -14.84 7.59 -7.84
N LEU A 135 -15.08 7.61 -6.54
CA LEU A 135 -16.02 6.72 -5.85
C LEU A 135 -17.42 7.29 -5.92
N SER A 136 -18.42 6.47 -6.24
CA SER A 136 -19.81 6.90 -6.38
C SER A 136 -20.74 5.70 -6.21
N GLU A 137 -21.10 5.40 -4.97
CA GLU A 137 -21.95 4.24 -4.62
C GLU A 137 -23.37 4.66 -4.20
N ASP A 138 -24.34 3.77 -4.41
CA ASP A 138 -25.74 4.04 -4.08
C ASP A 138 -26.04 3.66 -2.63
N GLY A 139 -26.44 4.64 -1.83
CA GLY A 139 -26.88 4.43 -0.46
C GLY A 139 -28.38 4.15 -0.36
N ILE A 140 -29.14 4.21 -1.46
CA ILE A 140 -30.59 3.91 -1.44
C ILE A 140 -30.80 2.46 -0.98
N GLY A 141 -31.59 2.31 0.08
CA GLY A 141 -31.91 1.01 0.67
C GLY A 141 -31.00 0.60 1.82
N LEU A 142 -29.90 1.31 2.05
CA LEU A 142 -29.10 1.17 3.26
C LEU A 142 -29.78 1.86 4.44
N THR A 143 -29.70 1.22 5.60
CA THR A 143 -30.18 1.77 6.89
C THR A 143 -29.05 2.08 7.87
N SER A 144 -27.82 1.71 7.51
CA SER A 144 -26.56 1.89 8.25
C SER A 144 -25.43 2.03 7.24
N THR A 145 -24.27 2.48 7.69
CA THR A 145 -23.03 2.46 6.90
C THR A 145 -22.68 1.04 6.46
N ASP A 146 -22.15 0.92 5.25
CA ASP A 146 -21.65 -0.31 4.64
C ASP A 146 -20.29 0.00 4.02
N TRP A 147 -19.24 -0.07 4.84
CA TRP A 147 -17.92 0.43 4.50
C TRP A 147 -17.15 -0.50 3.58
N SER A 148 -16.52 0.09 2.57
CA SER A 148 -15.54 -0.55 1.69
C SER A 148 -14.17 0.09 1.89
N VAL A 149 -13.14 -0.75 2.06
CA VAL A 149 -11.74 -0.28 2.12
C VAL A 149 -11.19 -0.20 0.70
N ASN A 150 -10.65 0.96 0.35
CA ASN A 150 -10.06 1.24 -0.96
C ASN A 150 -8.55 1.39 -0.81
N THR A 151 -7.79 0.70 -1.65
CA THR A 151 -6.32 0.66 -1.56
C THR A 151 -5.67 0.95 -2.92
N TYR A 152 -4.65 1.80 -2.94
CA TYR A 152 -3.94 2.22 -4.15
C TYR A 152 -2.43 2.24 -3.92
N THR A 153 -1.66 1.68 -4.85
CA THR A 153 -0.20 1.84 -4.88
C THR A 153 0.17 3.03 -5.77
N LEU A 154 0.77 4.06 -5.17
CA LEU A 154 1.02 5.37 -5.78
C LEU A 154 2.50 5.74 -5.70
N VAL A 155 3.08 6.24 -6.78
CA VAL A 155 4.47 6.72 -6.81
C VAL A 155 4.53 8.20 -6.41
N SER A 156 5.52 8.58 -5.59
CA SER A 156 5.85 9.99 -5.38
C SER A 156 6.91 10.45 -6.37
N SER A 157 6.74 11.65 -6.94
CA SER A 157 7.73 12.30 -7.80
C SER A 157 8.53 13.38 -7.09
N SER A 158 8.23 13.65 -5.81
CA SER A 158 8.86 14.74 -5.06
C SER A 158 9.06 14.39 -3.59
N GLY A 159 9.73 15.27 -2.84
CA GLY A 159 9.91 15.11 -1.38
C GLY A 159 8.64 15.38 -0.57
N SER A 160 7.57 15.83 -1.21
CA SER A 160 6.30 16.13 -0.57
C SER A 160 5.13 15.87 -1.52
N THR A 161 4.08 15.24 -1.02
CA THR A 161 2.88 14.93 -1.80
C THR A 161 1.65 15.48 -1.10
N VAL A 162 0.77 16.16 -1.83
CA VAL A 162 -0.56 16.49 -1.35
C VAL A 162 -1.52 15.33 -1.61
N LEU A 163 -2.05 14.73 -0.55
CA LEU A 163 -3.23 13.86 -0.61
C LEU A 163 -4.47 14.74 -0.43
N GLU A 164 -5.46 14.58 -1.31
CA GLU A 164 -6.69 15.38 -1.26
C GLU A 164 -7.92 14.53 -1.59
N PHE A 165 -8.97 14.72 -0.80
CA PHE A 165 -10.31 14.18 -1.06
C PHE A 165 -11.26 15.33 -1.41
N ARG A 166 -12.17 15.11 -2.36
CA ARG A 166 -13.14 16.11 -2.79
C ARG A 166 -14.54 15.52 -2.92
N ALA A 167 -15.55 16.19 -2.37
CA ALA A 167 -16.93 15.92 -2.77
C ALA A 167 -17.16 16.47 -4.19
N ALA A 168 -17.66 15.61 -5.07
CA ALA A 168 -17.91 15.92 -6.48
C ALA A 168 -19.35 15.63 -6.92
N GLY A 169 -20.22 15.24 -5.98
CA GLY A 169 -21.62 14.92 -6.22
C GLY A 169 -22.54 16.14 -6.29
N THR A 170 -23.85 15.91 -6.24
CA THR A 170 -24.87 16.94 -6.06
C THR A 170 -24.60 17.69 -4.74
N PRO A 171 -24.36 19.01 -4.77
CA PRO A 171 -23.97 19.76 -3.60
C PRO A 171 -25.24 20.17 -2.83
N GLU A 172 -25.61 19.36 -1.82
CA GLU A 172 -26.88 19.46 -1.08
C GLU A 172 -26.77 19.17 0.42
N THR A 173 -25.54 19.19 0.94
CA THR A 173 -25.15 18.84 2.32
C THR A 173 -25.36 17.37 2.70
N LEU A 174 -25.35 16.46 1.73
CA LEU A 174 -25.57 15.02 1.91
C LEU A 174 -24.67 14.24 0.93
N GLY A 175 -23.58 13.65 1.41
CA GLY A 175 -22.59 12.96 0.60
C GLY A 175 -21.91 11.80 1.31
N GLY A 176 -21.04 11.10 0.57
CA GLY A 176 -20.36 9.89 1.05
C GLY A 176 -19.42 10.18 2.21
N PHE A 177 -19.20 9.16 3.04
CA PHE A 177 -18.35 9.25 4.23
C PHE A 177 -16.96 8.66 3.96
N ILE A 178 -15.95 9.20 4.65
CA ILE A 178 -14.55 8.78 4.58
C ILE A 178 -14.04 8.57 6.01
N ASP A 179 -13.28 7.50 6.23
CA ASP A 179 -12.66 7.16 7.51
C ASP A 179 -11.36 6.34 7.33
N ASP A 180 -10.59 6.14 8.39
CA ASP A 180 -9.36 5.32 8.48
C ASP A 180 -8.35 5.54 7.33
N VAL A 181 -8.03 6.81 7.07
CA VAL A 181 -7.07 7.18 6.02
C VAL A 181 -5.64 6.86 6.48
N SER A 182 -4.94 6.06 5.68
CA SER A 182 -3.53 5.75 5.88
C SER A 182 -2.72 5.85 4.61
N VAL A 183 -1.48 6.30 4.75
CA VAL A 183 -0.46 6.25 3.71
C VAL A 183 0.81 5.69 4.30
N ILE A 184 1.25 4.55 3.79
CA ILE A 184 2.49 3.90 4.19
C ILE A 184 3.40 3.67 2.99
N VAL A 185 4.69 3.38 3.23
CA VAL A 185 5.57 2.90 2.14
C VAL A 185 5.04 1.56 1.67
N ALA A 186 4.86 1.40 0.36
CA ALA A 186 4.40 0.16 -0.23
C ALA A 186 5.49 -0.90 -0.18
N THR A 187 5.08 -2.15 0.02
CA THR A 187 5.90 -3.33 -0.28
C THR A 187 5.55 -3.77 -1.69
N LEU A 188 6.53 -3.77 -2.59
CA LEU A 188 6.36 -4.24 -3.96
C LEU A 188 6.53 -5.76 -4.01
N GLU A 189 5.65 -6.42 -4.75
CA GLU A 189 5.86 -7.82 -5.11
C GLU A 189 6.99 -7.93 -6.13
N ALA A 190 7.99 -8.74 -5.84
CA ALA A 190 9.09 -9.07 -6.74
C ALA A 190 8.95 -10.51 -7.20
N ASP A 191 9.23 -10.76 -8.48
CA ASP A 191 9.41 -12.13 -8.96
C ASP A 191 10.76 -12.66 -8.47
N ILE A 192 10.74 -13.85 -7.88
CA ILE A 192 11.87 -14.47 -7.18
C ILE A 192 11.98 -15.91 -7.64
N ASP A 193 13.20 -16.33 -7.99
CA ASP A 193 13.54 -17.73 -8.27
C ASP A 193 14.75 -18.13 -7.42
N ILE A 194 14.53 -18.98 -6.41
CA ILE A 194 15.59 -19.52 -5.60
C ILE A 194 16.23 -20.67 -6.37
N LYS A 195 17.50 -20.49 -6.75
CA LYS A 195 18.27 -21.40 -7.59
C LYS A 195 17.76 -21.46 -9.04
N PRO A 196 17.88 -20.35 -9.79
CA PRO A 196 17.41 -20.26 -11.17
C PRO A 196 17.87 -21.41 -12.07
N GLY A 197 16.94 -21.91 -12.89
CA GLY A 197 17.18 -23.05 -13.80
C GLY A 197 17.12 -24.43 -13.14
N SER A 198 16.63 -24.53 -11.90
CA SER A 198 16.39 -25.79 -11.18
C SER A 198 14.92 -25.86 -10.77
N ASP A 199 14.30 -27.05 -10.83
CA ASP A 199 13.04 -27.33 -10.14
C ASP A 199 13.01 -28.84 -9.82
N PRO A 200 12.93 -29.26 -8.54
CA PRO A 200 12.80 -28.43 -7.34
C PRO A 200 14.11 -27.79 -6.86
N ASN A 201 13.97 -26.65 -6.19
CA ASN A 201 15.02 -25.80 -5.64
C ASN A 201 15.69 -26.45 -4.44
N SER A 202 16.53 -27.43 -4.76
CA SER A 202 17.05 -28.37 -3.78
C SER A 202 18.25 -27.82 -3.04
N VAL A 203 18.13 -27.69 -1.72
CA VAL A 203 19.18 -27.19 -0.83
C VAL A 203 19.61 -28.29 0.14
N ASN A 204 20.93 -28.55 0.17
CA ASN A 204 21.55 -29.49 1.08
C ASN A 204 22.24 -28.69 2.21
N CYS A 205 21.68 -28.68 3.41
CA CYS A 205 22.20 -27.87 4.52
C CYS A 205 23.57 -28.32 5.04
N LYS A 206 24.10 -29.45 4.57
CA LYS A 206 25.49 -29.87 4.81
C LYS A 206 26.49 -29.26 3.84
N SER A 207 25.99 -28.62 2.77
CA SER A 207 26.82 -27.88 1.81
C SER A 207 27.37 -26.63 2.48
N LYS A 208 28.64 -26.31 2.18
CA LYS A 208 29.28 -25.05 2.56
C LYS A 208 29.25 -24.03 1.41
N GLY A 209 28.47 -24.31 0.37
CA GLY A 209 28.32 -23.44 -0.79
C GLY A 209 27.30 -22.34 -0.55
N VAL A 210 26.99 -21.65 -1.64
CA VAL A 210 25.94 -20.63 -1.71
C VAL A 210 24.76 -21.15 -2.52
N VAL A 211 23.59 -20.55 -2.27
CA VAL A 211 22.37 -20.73 -3.05
C VAL A 211 22.16 -19.42 -3.83
N PRO A 212 22.19 -19.45 -5.18
CA PRO A 212 21.83 -18.27 -5.97
C PRO A 212 20.33 -18.02 -5.86
N ILE A 213 19.92 -16.76 -5.81
CA ILE A 213 18.52 -16.32 -5.82
C ILE A 213 18.42 -15.25 -6.89
N GLY A 214 17.63 -15.51 -7.93
CA GLY A 214 17.26 -14.53 -8.95
C GLY A 214 16.14 -13.64 -8.44
N ILE A 215 16.30 -12.34 -8.66
CA ILE A 215 15.35 -11.29 -8.33
C ILE A 215 15.15 -10.48 -9.61
N TYR A 216 13.96 -10.62 -10.21
CA TYR A 216 13.70 -10.11 -11.55
C TYR A 216 13.15 -8.69 -11.50
N SER A 217 13.66 -7.83 -12.37
CA SER A 217 13.14 -6.49 -12.59
C SER A 217 11.92 -6.54 -13.50
N ASP A 218 11.08 -5.51 -13.43
CA ASP A 218 9.98 -5.29 -14.38
C ASP A 218 9.70 -3.78 -14.57
N GLY A 219 8.56 -3.44 -15.16
CA GLY A 219 8.16 -2.05 -15.39
C GLY A 219 7.88 -1.22 -14.12
N SER A 220 7.72 -1.88 -12.97
CA SER A 220 7.38 -1.32 -11.65
C SER A 220 8.45 -1.55 -10.59
N PHE A 221 9.30 -2.55 -10.74
CA PHE A 221 10.31 -2.96 -9.77
C PHE A 221 11.69 -3.04 -10.42
N ASN A 222 12.68 -2.41 -9.79
CA ASN A 222 14.06 -2.40 -10.27
C ASN A 222 14.99 -3.09 -9.26
N ALA A 223 15.37 -4.33 -9.56
CA ALA A 223 16.24 -5.15 -8.73
C ALA A 223 17.67 -4.60 -8.63
N THR A 224 18.15 -3.87 -9.64
CA THR A 224 19.54 -3.34 -9.68
C THR A 224 19.84 -2.30 -8.59
N THR A 225 18.80 -1.82 -7.91
CA THR A 225 18.90 -0.81 -6.84
C THR A 225 18.71 -1.37 -5.43
N ILE A 226 18.67 -2.70 -5.29
CA ILE A 226 18.50 -3.39 -4.02
C ILE A 226 19.60 -2.98 -3.02
N ASP A 227 19.18 -2.68 -1.79
CA ASP A 227 20.10 -2.54 -0.66
C ASP A 227 20.44 -3.94 -0.12
N LEU A 228 21.63 -4.43 -0.46
CA LEU A 228 22.12 -5.74 -0.02
C LEU A 228 22.09 -5.95 1.51
N SER A 229 22.17 -4.87 2.30
CA SER A 229 22.16 -4.97 3.76
C SER A 229 20.77 -5.20 4.35
N SER A 230 19.73 -5.06 3.53
CA SER A 230 18.32 -5.19 3.94
C SER A 230 17.73 -6.59 3.71
N ILE A 231 18.44 -7.47 2.98
CA ILE A 231 17.87 -8.75 2.53
C ILE A 231 17.59 -9.69 3.70
N THR A 232 16.40 -10.26 3.69
CA THR A 232 15.96 -11.29 4.61
C THR A 232 15.38 -12.49 3.88
N ILE A 233 15.46 -13.66 4.52
CA ILE A 233 14.79 -14.89 4.09
C ILE A 233 13.88 -15.34 5.24
N ASN A 234 12.57 -15.44 5.01
CA ASN A 234 11.56 -15.65 6.06
C ASN A 234 11.79 -14.71 7.27
N GLY A 235 12.13 -13.44 7.01
CA GLY A 235 12.46 -12.42 8.01
C GLY A 235 13.80 -12.61 8.75
N ASN A 236 14.58 -13.64 8.44
CA ASN A 236 15.94 -13.80 8.97
C ASN A 236 16.93 -13.00 8.10
N PRO A 237 17.72 -12.07 8.66
CA PRO A 237 18.72 -11.34 7.90
C PRO A 237 19.73 -12.29 7.26
N VAL A 238 20.07 -12.04 6.01
CA VAL A 238 21.11 -12.77 5.27
C VAL A 238 22.14 -11.82 4.68
N THR A 239 23.24 -12.35 4.18
CA THR A 239 24.29 -11.55 3.54
C THR A 239 24.67 -12.16 2.20
N GLU A 240 24.76 -11.33 1.17
CA GLU A 240 25.29 -11.73 -0.12
C GLU A 240 26.79 -12.08 0.01
N ALA A 241 27.19 -13.25 -0.49
CA ALA A 241 28.48 -13.86 -0.20
C ALA A 241 29.67 -13.15 -0.86
N HIS A 242 29.45 -12.36 -1.91
CA HIS A 242 30.46 -11.62 -2.65
C HIS A 242 30.51 -10.12 -2.28
N GLY A 243 29.52 -9.62 -1.52
CA GLY A 243 29.34 -8.22 -1.18
C GLY A 243 28.89 -7.33 -2.35
N ILE A 244 28.37 -7.91 -3.44
CA ILE A 244 27.95 -7.18 -4.64
C ILE A 244 26.64 -7.74 -5.22
N LEU A 245 25.90 -6.89 -5.95
CA LEU A 245 24.79 -7.35 -6.80
C LEU A 245 25.40 -7.91 -8.09
N HIS A 246 25.02 -9.13 -8.47
CA HIS A 246 25.36 -9.68 -9.78
C HIS A 246 24.23 -9.30 -10.73
N ILE A 247 24.51 -8.38 -11.65
CA ILE A 247 23.54 -7.85 -12.59
C ILE A 247 23.63 -8.64 -13.88
N GLU A 248 22.52 -9.26 -14.28
CA GLU A 248 22.37 -10.01 -15.52
C GLU A 248 20.90 -10.03 -15.93
N ASP A 249 20.63 -10.08 -17.23
CA ASP A 249 19.28 -10.30 -17.77
C ASP A 249 19.02 -11.82 -17.73
N LEU A 250 18.29 -12.27 -16.70
CA LEU A 250 18.06 -13.70 -16.42
C LEU A 250 16.98 -14.31 -17.31
N ASN A 251 15.99 -13.50 -17.70
CA ASN A 251 14.80 -13.94 -18.44
C ASN A 251 14.81 -13.53 -19.94
N GLU A 252 15.86 -12.82 -20.39
CA GLU A 252 16.05 -12.30 -21.74
C GLU A 252 15.00 -11.25 -22.17
N ASP A 253 14.45 -10.48 -21.22
CA ASP A 253 13.46 -9.43 -21.50
C ASP A 253 14.07 -8.04 -21.80
N SER A 254 15.41 -7.96 -21.79
CA SER A 254 16.19 -6.72 -21.95
C SER A 254 16.07 -5.72 -20.79
N ILE A 255 15.62 -6.18 -19.62
CA ILE A 255 15.69 -5.48 -18.34
C ILE A 255 16.72 -6.20 -17.48
N ASP A 256 17.60 -5.44 -16.84
CA ASP A 256 18.63 -6.02 -15.98
C ASP A 256 18.01 -6.56 -14.67
N ASP A 257 18.24 -7.84 -14.38
CA ASP A 257 17.86 -8.51 -13.13
C ASP A 257 19.04 -8.56 -12.16
N VAL A 258 18.83 -9.19 -11.01
CA VAL A 258 19.87 -9.43 -10.02
C VAL A 258 19.89 -10.90 -9.61
N VAL A 259 21.09 -11.46 -9.52
CA VAL A 259 21.35 -12.66 -8.71
C VAL A 259 22.11 -12.29 -7.45
N ILE A 260 21.61 -12.73 -6.31
CA ILE A 260 22.35 -12.73 -5.04
C ILE A 260 22.75 -14.15 -4.68
N HIS A 261 23.91 -14.29 -4.04
CA HIS A 261 24.39 -15.58 -3.54
C HIS A 261 24.34 -15.60 -2.02
N VAL A 262 23.43 -16.39 -1.43
CA VAL A 262 23.26 -16.49 0.02
C VAL A 262 23.91 -17.77 0.53
N ASN A 263 24.56 -17.76 1.70
CA ASN A 263 25.13 -18.99 2.24
C ASN A 263 24.05 -20.05 2.41
N THR A 264 24.36 -21.29 2.04
CA THR A 264 23.45 -22.43 2.24
C THR A 264 23.03 -22.56 3.71
N PHE A 265 23.92 -22.20 4.65
CA PHE A 265 23.63 -22.18 6.07
C PHE A 265 22.49 -21.20 6.41
N ASP A 266 22.51 -19.99 5.86
CA ASP A 266 21.52 -18.94 6.16
C ASP A 266 20.14 -19.29 5.61
N VAL A 267 20.08 -19.80 4.36
CA VAL A 267 18.84 -20.35 3.79
C VAL A 267 18.29 -21.46 4.68
N CYS A 268 19.15 -22.40 5.09
CA CYS A 268 18.72 -23.49 5.97
C CYS A 268 18.33 -23.05 7.37
N ALA A 269 18.91 -21.97 7.91
CA ALA A 269 18.55 -21.41 9.20
C ALA A 269 17.16 -20.73 9.14
N ALA A 270 16.82 -20.13 8.00
CA ALA A 270 15.52 -19.52 7.73
C ALA A 270 14.38 -20.53 7.46
N THR A 271 14.73 -21.80 7.23
CA THR A 271 13.78 -22.87 6.92
C THR A 271 13.38 -23.71 8.12
N THR A 272 12.15 -24.21 8.15
CA THR A 272 11.63 -24.97 9.30
C THR A 272 11.66 -26.48 9.08
N VAL A 273 11.40 -26.96 7.87
CA VAL A 273 11.38 -28.40 7.57
C VAL A 273 12.76 -29.05 7.73
N VAL A 274 12.77 -30.30 8.19
CA VAL A 274 14.01 -31.12 8.27
C VAL A 274 14.32 -31.76 6.92
N SER A 275 13.27 -32.06 6.15
CA SER A 275 13.32 -32.55 4.77
C SER A 275 11.97 -32.30 4.10
N GLY A 276 11.97 -31.97 2.81
CA GLY A 276 10.75 -31.68 2.05
C GLY A 276 10.78 -30.28 1.46
N THR A 277 9.66 -29.87 0.87
CA THR A 277 9.51 -28.55 0.25
C THR A 277 8.72 -27.63 1.16
N GLU A 278 9.16 -26.39 1.33
CA GLU A 278 8.41 -25.31 1.98
C GLU A 278 8.54 -24.00 1.19
N PRO A 279 7.55 -23.10 1.26
CA PRO A 279 7.67 -21.76 0.72
C PRO A 279 8.69 -20.94 1.54
N VAL A 280 9.39 -20.07 0.85
CA VAL A 280 10.41 -19.18 1.38
C VAL A 280 10.18 -17.79 0.79
N THR A 281 10.01 -16.81 1.66
CA THR A 281 9.86 -15.40 1.29
C THR A 281 11.21 -14.71 1.35
N VAL A 282 11.60 -14.06 0.26
CA VAL A 282 12.75 -13.17 0.18
C VAL A 282 12.23 -11.75 0.23
N ALA A 283 12.75 -10.93 1.14
CA ALA A 283 12.32 -9.54 1.28
C ALA A 283 13.51 -8.61 1.49
N GLY A 284 13.34 -7.34 1.15
CA GLY A 284 14.35 -6.31 1.32
C GLY A 284 13.85 -4.93 0.97
N SER A 285 14.77 -4.02 0.68
CA SER A 285 14.49 -2.69 0.16
C SER A 285 15.31 -2.39 -1.09
N ASN A 286 14.79 -1.51 -1.92
CA ASN A 286 15.47 -0.94 -3.07
C ASN A 286 15.29 0.59 -3.10
N ALA A 287 15.68 1.25 -4.19
CA ALA A 287 15.49 2.70 -4.30
C ALA A 287 14.01 3.15 -4.24
N ASN A 288 13.08 2.25 -4.61
CA ASN A 288 11.65 2.52 -4.76
C ASN A 288 10.79 2.13 -3.55
N GLY A 289 11.32 1.38 -2.59
CA GLY A 289 10.54 0.99 -1.41
C GLY A 289 11.01 -0.32 -0.80
N LEU A 290 10.08 -0.97 -0.08
CA LEU A 290 10.24 -2.34 0.35
C LEU A 290 9.84 -3.27 -0.79
N PHE A 291 10.36 -4.48 -0.79
CA PHE A 291 9.88 -5.53 -1.67
C PHE A 291 9.86 -6.88 -0.97
N GLU A 292 9.01 -7.77 -1.43
CA GLU A 292 9.01 -9.18 -1.07
C GLU A 292 8.61 -10.04 -2.25
N GLY A 293 9.04 -11.29 -2.24
CA GLY A 293 8.63 -12.29 -3.21
C GLY A 293 8.83 -13.68 -2.64
N THR A 294 8.09 -14.66 -3.16
CA THR A 294 8.07 -16.02 -2.60
C THR A 294 8.38 -17.05 -3.67
N ASP A 295 9.25 -17.98 -3.32
CA ASP A 295 9.50 -19.21 -4.07
C ASP A 295 9.57 -20.41 -3.09
N SER A 296 9.66 -21.63 -3.59
CA SER A 296 9.76 -22.83 -2.77
C SER A 296 11.19 -23.33 -2.67
N VAL A 297 11.58 -23.88 -1.52
CA VAL A 297 12.86 -24.56 -1.32
C VAL A 297 12.63 -26.00 -0.90
N ARG A 298 13.33 -26.95 -1.54
CA ARG A 298 13.35 -28.36 -1.14
C ARG A 298 14.59 -28.66 -0.30
N ILE A 299 14.42 -28.81 1.01
CA ILE A 299 15.47 -29.28 1.91
C ILE A 299 15.68 -30.78 1.70
N VAL A 300 16.87 -31.16 1.23
CA VAL A 300 17.21 -32.57 0.97
C VAL A 300 17.88 -33.25 2.18
N LYS A 301 18.66 -32.51 2.97
CA LYS A 301 19.37 -32.99 4.17
C LYS A 301 19.69 -31.82 5.11
N ARG A 302 19.50 -32.04 6.42
CA ARG A 302 20.02 -31.18 7.51
C ARG A 302 21.23 -31.82 8.18
#